data_AF-A0A419SDA2-F1
#
_entry.id   AF-A0A419SDA2-F1
#
_cell.length_a   1.000
_cell.length_b   1.000
_cell.length_c   1.000
_cell.angle_alpha   90.00
_cell.angle_beta   90.00
_cell.angle_gamma   90.00
#
_symmetry.space_group_name_H-M   'P 1'
#
loop_
_entity.id
_entity.type
_entity.pdbx_description
1 polymer ?
#
loop_
_entity_poly.entity_id
_entity_poly.type
_entity_poly.pdbx_seq_one_letter_code
_entity_poly.pdbx_strand_id
1 'polypeptide(L)'
;MFKTWKGRRLPFLALDILLIIFIFHAILITLMTPLSLLPLVWGILGLAFLNQGVEMFVTNKRQYFVLTLSTSVFLIFVSVYQYFGSV
;
A
#
# COMPACT_ATOMS: atom_id res chain seq x y z
N MET A 1 10.10 2.96 19.17
CA MET A 1 9.19 2.73 18.02
C MET A 1 8.86 3.98 17.21
N PHE A 2 9.20 5.21 17.64
CA PHE A 2 8.97 6.48 16.90
C PHE A 2 10.05 6.90 15.88
N LYS A 3 11.09 6.08 15.65
CA LYS A 3 12.24 6.46 14.78
C LYS A 3 11.99 6.29 13.28
N THR A 4 10.94 5.59 12.86
CA THR A 4 10.62 5.36 11.43
C THR A 4 10.10 6.61 10.71
N TRP A 5 9.61 7.62 11.45
CA TRP A 5 8.95 8.79 10.87
C TRP A 5 9.90 9.97 10.63
N LYS A 6 10.94 10.12 11.46
CA LYS A 6 11.90 11.25 11.39
C LYS A 6 12.80 11.26 10.14
N GLY A 7 12.86 10.16 9.38
CA GLY A 7 13.75 10.01 8.22
C GLY A 7 13.07 10.04 6.86
N ARG A 8 11.74 10.23 6.81
CA ARG A 8 10.93 10.18 5.59
C ARG A 8 10.68 11.57 5.04
N ARG A 9 10.63 11.68 3.71
CA ARG A 9 10.31 12.95 3.05
C ARG A 9 8.80 13.20 3.19
N LEU A 10 8.43 14.40 3.68
CA LEU A 10 7.06 14.84 3.93
C LEU A 10 6.01 14.42 2.87
N PRO A 11 6.25 14.55 1.55
CA PRO A 11 5.24 14.17 0.55
C PRO A 11 4.92 12.67 0.54
N PHE A 12 5.92 11.81 0.75
CA PHE A 12 5.72 10.35 0.78
C PHE A 12 5.01 9.92 2.06
N LEU A 13 5.32 10.58 3.17
CA LEU A 13 4.65 10.34 4.44
C LEU A 13 3.17 10.72 4.39
N ALA A 14 2.84 11.88 3.80
CA ALA A 14 1.45 12.32 3.64
C ALA A 14 0.64 11.33 2.79
N LEU A 15 1.23 10.82 1.70
CA LEU A 15 0.57 9.85 0.83
C LEU A 15 0.33 8.51 1.55
N ASP A 16 1.30 8.03 2.33
CA ASP A 16 1.11 6.80 3.13
C ASP A 16 0.04 6.97 4.22
N ILE A 17 -0.03 8.14 4.87
CA ILE A 17 -1.09 8.43 5.84
C ILE A 17 -2.46 8.39 5.17
N LEU A 18 -2.60 9.00 3.98
CA LEU A 18 -3.84 8.94 3.21
C LEU A 18 -4.21 7.50 2.86
N LEU A 19 -3.26 6.70 2.36
CA LEU A 19 -3.50 5.29 2.02
C LEU A 19 -3.93 4.47 3.25
N ILE A 20 -3.33 4.69 4.42
CA ILE A 20 -3.71 4.02 5.67
C ILE A 20 -5.15 4.37 6.07
N ILE A 21 -5.55 5.63 5.96
CA ILE A 21 -6.92 6.07 6.25
C ILE A 21 -7.92 5.35 5.35
N PHE A 22 -7.61 5.21 4.05
CA PHE A 22 -8.44 4.49 3.11
C PHE A 22 -8.52 2.98 3.41
N ILE A 23 -7.40 2.34 3.76
CA ILE A 23 -7.39 0.92 4.18
C ILE A 23 -8.29 0.73 5.40
N PHE A 24 -8.17 1.60 6.40
CA PHE A 24 -8.98 1.50 7.61
C PHE A 24 -10.48 1.61 7.29
N HIS A 25 -10.87 2.56 6.44
CA HIS A 25 -12.26 2.69 5.99
C HIS A 25 -12.74 1.48 5.20
N ALA A 26 -11.93 0.94 4.30
CA ALA A 26 -12.27 -0.25 3.53
C ALA A 26 -12.49 -1.47 4.43
N ILE A 27 -11.63 -1.67 5.44
CA ILE A 27 -11.78 -2.75 6.43
C ILE A 27 -13.06 -2.55 7.24
N LEU A 28 -13.32 -1.32 7.72
CA LEU A 28 -14.52 -1.01 8.49
C LEU A 28 -15.81 -1.31 7.70
N ILE A 29 -15.85 -0.94 6.42
CA ILE A 29 -16.99 -1.23 5.54
C ILE A 29 -17.14 -2.73 5.30
N THR A 30 -16.04 -3.46 5.10
CA THR A 30 -16.06 -4.92 4.91
C THR A 30 -16.61 -5.64 6.14
N LEU A 31 -16.39 -5.12 7.35
CA LEU A 31 -16.93 -5.68 8.58
C LEU A 31 -18.43 -5.39 8.77
N MET A 32 -18.92 -4.28 8.20
CA MET A 32 -20.29 -3.82 8.37
C MET A 32 -21.22 -4.21 7.22
N THR A 33 -20.66 -4.67 6.09
CA THR A 33 -21.42 -5.01 4.88
C THR A 33 -20.94 -6.33 4.28
N PRO A 34 -21.79 -7.08 3.55
CA PRO A 34 -21.36 -8.30 2.86
C PRO A 34 -20.48 -8.04 1.63
N LEU A 35 -20.13 -6.77 1.35
CA LEU A 35 -19.32 -6.39 0.20
C LEU A 35 -17.84 -6.72 0.48
N SER A 36 -17.28 -7.68 -0.27
CA SER A 36 -15.86 -8.02 -0.15
C SER A 36 -14.99 -6.93 -0.76
N LEU A 37 -14.48 -6.03 0.08
CA LEU A 37 -13.50 -5.00 -0.33
C LEU A 37 -12.04 -5.47 -0.16
N LEU A 38 -11.82 -6.76 0.09
CA LEU A 38 -10.48 -7.35 0.13
C LEU A 38 -9.63 -7.02 -1.11
N PRO A 39 -10.15 -7.08 -2.36
CA PRO A 39 -9.38 -6.68 -3.54
C PRO A 39 -8.88 -5.24 -3.45
N LEU A 40 -9.71 -4.32 -2.95
CA LEU A 40 -9.36 -2.92 -2.77
C LEU A 40 -8.25 -2.75 -1.71
N VAL A 41 -8.32 -3.48 -0.60
CA VAL A 41 -7.29 -3.44 0.46
C VAL A 41 -5.93 -3.87 -0.08
N TRP A 42 -5.85 -4.96 -0.84
CA TRP A 42 -4.60 -5.42 -1.44
C TRP A 42 -4.02 -4.42 -2.44
N GLY A 43 -4.88 -3.76 -3.23
CA GLY A 43 -4.46 -2.76 -4.20
C GLY A 43 -3.86 -1.52 -3.53
N ILE A 44 -4.53 -1.02 -2.49
CA ILE A 44 -4.05 0.14 -1.71
C ILE A 44 -2.74 -0.20 -0.96
N LEU A 45 -2.63 -1.41 -0.41
CA LEU A 45 -1.38 -1.88 0.20
C LEU A 45 -0.25 -1.91 -0.83
N GLY A 46 -0.51 -2.44 -2.03
CA GLY A 46 0.44 -2.45 -3.14
C GLY A 46 0.91 -1.05 -3.54
N LEU A 47 0.01 -0.07 -3.58
CA LEU A 47 0.33 1.34 -3.83
C LEU A 47 1.20 1.97 -2.72
N ALA A 48 0.99 1.59 -1.46
CA ALA A 48 1.83 2.06 -0.36
C ALA A 48 3.29 1.55 -0.50
N PHE A 49 3.45 0.27 -0.84
CA PHE A 49 4.77 -0.29 -1.15
C PHE A 49 5.40 0.35 -2.40
N LEU A 50 4.59 0.70 -3.42
CA LEU A 50 5.07 1.42 -4.59
C LEU A 50 5.62 2.79 -4.20
N ASN A 51 4.85 3.55 -3.40
CA ASN A 51 5.24 4.87 -2.91
C ASN A 51 6.54 4.81 -2.09
N GLN A 52 6.69 3.79 -1.25
CA GLN A 52 7.92 3.52 -0.52
C GLN A 52 9.09 3.17 -1.46
N GLY A 53 8.85 2.40 -2.52
CA GLY A 53 9.83 2.12 -3.56
C GLY A 53 10.29 3.39 -4.28
N VAL A 54 9.36 4.28 -4.66
CA VAL A 54 9.67 5.59 -5.26
C VAL A 54 10.48 6.45 -4.29
N GLU A 55 10.13 6.47 -3.00
CA GLU A 55 10.91 7.18 -1.97
C GLU A 55 12.34 6.65 -1.88
N MET A 56 12.52 5.33 -1.88
CA MET A 56 13.84 4.67 -1.87
C MET A 56 14.68 5.02 -3.10
N PHE A 57 14.04 5.09 -4.27
CA PHE A 57 14.70 5.51 -5.52
C PHE A 57 15.15 6.97 -5.45
N VAL A 58 14.25 7.88 -5.06
CA VAL A 58 14.51 9.33 -4.96
C VAL A 58 15.54 9.67 -3.87
N THR A 59 15.59 8.88 -2.79
CA THR A 59 16.51 9.09 -1.67
C THR A 59 17.81 8.30 -1.77
N ASN A 60 18.02 7.53 -2.86
CA ASN A 60 19.15 6.61 -3.06
C ASN A 60 19.33 5.55 -1.95
N LYS A 61 18.31 5.30 -1.15
CA LYS A 61 18.32 4.27 -0.09
C LYS A 61 17.82 2.94 -0.68
N ARG A 62 18.73 2.19 -1.30
CA ARG A 62 18.38 0.97 -2.07
C ARG A 62 18.23 -0.30 -1.23
N GLN A 63 18.39 -0.24 0.09
CA GLN A 63 18.19 -1.40 0.96
C GLN A 63 16.75 -1.92 0.81
N TYR A 64 16.63 -3.19 0.41
CA TYR A 64 15.35 -3.87 0.16
C TYR A 64 14.51 -3.32 -1.01
N PHE A 65 15.04 -2.43 -1.85
CA PHE A 65 14.29 -1.82 -2.96
C PHE A 65 13.63 -2.84 -3.88
N VAL A 66 14.37 -3.86 -4.32
CA VAL A 66 13.85 -4.92 -5.19
C VAL A 66 12.73 -5.69 -4.50
N LEU A 67 12.88 -6.02 -3.22
CA LEU A 67 11.87 -6.72 -2.44
C LEU A 67 10.59 -5.87 -2.30
N THR A 68 10.73 -4.59 -1.99
CA THR A 68 9.62 -3.61 -1.89
C THR A 68 8.87 -3.49 -3.21
N LEU A 69 9.58 -3.40 -4.34
CA LEU A 69 8.97 -3.25 -5.65
C LEU A 69 8.28 -4.54 -6.11
N SER A 70 8.92 -5.70 -5.92
CA SER A 70 8.30 -7.01 -6.21
C SER A 70 7.06 -7.25 -5.37
N THR A 71 7.09 -6.87 -4.08
CA THR A 71 5.93 -6.98 -3.18
C THR A 71 4.80 -6.08 -3.65
N SER A 72 5.10 -4.84 -4.03
CA SER A 72 4.11 -3.91 -4.59
C SER A 72 3.41 -4.49 -5.82
N VAL A 73 4.18 -4.98 -6.80
CA VAL A 73 3.64 -5.58 -8.03
C VAL A 73 2.81 -6.82 -7.72
N PHE A 74 3.28 -7.69 -6.83
CA PHE A 74 2.53 -8.88 -6.41
C PHE A 74 1.18 -8.53 -5.78
N LEU A 75 1.14 -7.55 -4.88
CA LEU A 75 -0.09 -7.13 -4.20
C LEU A 75 -1.10 -6.49 -5.17
N ILE A 76 -0.62 -5.65 -6.10
CA ILE A 76 -1.47 -5.08 -7.17
C ILE A 76 -2.01 -6.21 -8.06
N PHE A 77 -1.18 -7.18 -8.42
CA PHE A 77 -1.62 -8.32 -9.23
C PHE A 77 -2.68 -9.15 -8.53
N VAL A 78 -2.50 -9.48 -7.25
CA VAL A 78 -3.50 -10.20 -6.43
C VAL A 78 -4.80 -9.40 -6.34
N SER A 79 -4.72 -8.08 -6.12
CA SER A 79 -5.88 -7.18 -6.12
C SER A 79 -6.67 -7.25 -7.42
N VAL A 80 -5.98 -7.12 -8.56
CA VAL A 80 -6.60 -7.17 -9.88
C VAL A 80 -7.20 -8.55 -10.16
N TYR A 81 -6.46 -9.62 -9.87
CA TYR A 81 -6.93 -10.99 -10.05
C TYR A 81 -8.18 -11.28 -9.23
N GLN A 82 -8.20 -10.89 -7.95
CA GLN A 82 -9.38 -11.07 -7.11
C GLN A 82 -10.55 -10.20 -7.55
N TYR A 83 -10.31 -8.97 -8.01
CA TYR A 83 -11.36 -8.11 -8.53
C TYR A 83 -12.05 -8.78 -9.73
N PHE A 84 -11.29 -9.20 -10.76
CA PHE A 84 -11.86 -9.86 -11.94
C PHE A 84 -12.37 -11.28 -11.68
N GLY A 85 -11.84 -11.98 -10.67
CA GLY A 85 -12.37 -13.29 -10.25
C GLY A 85 -13.61 -13.20 -9.35
N SER A 86 -13.96 -12.01 -8.85
CA SER A 86 -15.14 -11.75 -8.01
C SER A 86 -16.34 -11.14 -8.76
N VAL A 87 -16.12 -10.71 -10.00
CA VAL A 87 -17.14 -10.24 -10.96
C VAL A 87 -17.65 -11.43 -11.77
#